data_AF-A0A7U4P3A3-F1
#
_entry.id   AF-A0A7U4P3A3-F1
#
_cell.length_a   1.000
_cell.length_b   1.000
_cell.length_c   1.000
_cell.angle_alpha   90.00
_cell.angle_beta   90.00
_cell.angle_gamma   90.00
#
_symmetry.space_group_name_H-M   'P 1'
#
loop_
_entity.id
_entity.type
_entity.pdbx_description
1 polymer ?
#
loop_
_entity_poly.entity_id
_entity_poly.type
_entity_poly.pdbx_seq_one_letter_code
_entity_poly.pdbx_strand_id
1 'polypeptide(L)'
;MKKTFAAAVSAVLLASSYAHADTLCTSGTITKLFVDNTGVMEVTVGNLAYRNGNKDTYSIITSAFVANKQLYIYAPNCQPDSTMGSFAVR
;
A
#
# COMPACT_ATOMS: atom_id res chain seq x y z
N MET A 1 11.46 -23.29 -39.15
CA MET A 1 10.79 -22.11 -38.54
C MET A 1 10.10 -22.45 -37.20
N LYS A 2 10.75 -23.21 -36.27
CA LYS A 2 10.13 -23.58 -34.97
C LYS A 2 10.86 -23.01 -33.74
N LYS A 3 12.09 -22.52 -33.90
CA LYS A 3 12.95 -22.08 -32.77
C LYS A 3 12.78 -20.60 -32.38
N THR A 4 12.21 -19.77 -33.26
CA THR A 4 12.03 -18.33 -33.01
C THR A 4 10.77 -18.00 -32.21
N PHE A 5 9.74 -18.86 -32.26
CA PHE A 5 8.50 -18.65 -31.51
C PHE A 5 8.66 -18.86 -30.00
N ALA A 6 9.50 -19.80 -29.57
CA ALA A 6 9.71 -20.08 -28.15
C ALA A 6 10.38 -18.90 -27.41
N ALA A 7 11.36 -18.24 -28.05
CA ALA A 7 12.05 -17.10 -27.46
C ALA A 7 11.15 -15.86 -27.31
N ALA A 8 10.24 -15.63 -28.26
CA ALA A 8 9.28 -14.53 -28.20
C ALA A 8 8.26 -14.71 -27.06
N VAL A 9 7.82 -15.95 -26.81
CA VAL A 9 6.87 -16.26 -25.73
C VAL A 9 7.52 -16.07 -24.35
N SER A 10 8.79 -16.44 -24.18
CA SER A 10 9.50 -16.23 -22.90
C SER A 10 9.74 -14.76 -22.57
N ALA A 11 10.01 -13.91 -23.56
CA ALA A 11 10.21 -12.47 -23.34
C ALA A 11 8.91 -11.73 -22.94
N VAL A 12 7.76 -12.14 -23.48
CA VAL A 12 6.46 -11.54 -23.15
C VAL A 12 5.99 -11.93 -21.74
N LEU A 13 6.27 -13.15 -21.30
CA LEU A 13 5.90 -13.62 -19.96
C LEU A 13 6.72 -12.93 -18.84
N LEU A 14 7.98 -12.56 -19.12
CA LEU A 14 8.84 -11.83 -18.18
C LEU A 14 8.48 -10.34 -18.07
N ALA A 15 7.84 -9.76 -19.08
CA ALA A 15 7.35 -8.38 -19.03
C ALA A 15 6.05 -8.24 -18.23
N SER A 16 5.25 -9.32 -18.12
CA SER A 16 3.98 -9.32 -17.37
C SER A 16 4.13 -9.43 -15.84
N SER A 17 5.33 -9.69 -15.33
CA SER A 17 5.57 -9.87 -13.89
C SER A 17 6.26 -8.70 -13.20
N TYR A 18 6.18 -7.47 -13.76
CA TYR A 18 6.31 -6.25 -12.95
C TYR A 18 5.09 -6.14 -12.03
N ALA A 19 4.97 -7.07 -11.08
CA ALA A 19 4.27 -6.80 -9.85
C ALA A 19 4.98 -5.57 -9.27
N HIS A 20 4.32 -4.41 -9.27
CA HIS A 20 4.80 -3.24 -8.58
C HIS A 20 4.97 -3.65 -7.12
N ALA A 21 6.21 -3.91 -6.71
CA ALA A 21 6.50 -4.19 -5.31
C ALA A 21 6.16 -2.92 -4.53
N ASP A 22 5.31 -3.05 -3.51
CA ASP A 22 5.02 -1.91 -2.65
C ASP A 22 6.35 -1.38 -2.08
N THR A 23 6.53 -0.07 -2.16
CA THR A 23 7.68 0.62 -1.60
C THR A 23 7.28 1.22 -0.26
N LEU A 24 8.21 1.27 0.71
CA LEU A 24 7.99 1.99 1.96
C LEU A 24 7.86 3.48 1.66
N CYS A 25 6.66 4.04 1.85
CA CYS A 25 6.37 5.41 1.47
C CYS A 25 6.38 6.39 2.63
N THR A 26 6.00 5.93 3.82
CA THR A 26 6.09 6.75 5.04
C THR A 26 6.15 5.87 6.29
N SER A 27 6.73 6.41 7.35
CA SER A 27 6.76 5.77 8.66
C SER A 27 6.70 6.82 9.76
N GLY A 28 5.92 6.56 10.82
CA GLY A 28 5.74 7.49 11.91
C GLY A 28 4.48 7.17 12.72
N THR A 29 4.16 8.01 13.70
CA THR A 29 2.88 7.93 14.40
C THR A 29 1.77 8.44 13.50
N ILE A 30 0.57 7.90 13.67
CA ILE A 30 -0.61 8.32 12.90
C ILE A 30 -1.05 9.70 13.43
N THR A 31 -1.03 10.71 12.57
CA THR A 31 -1.40 12.10 12.92
C THR A 31 -2.89 12.36 12.74
N LYS A 32 -3.55 11.63 11.83
CA LYS A 32 -4.99 11.71 11.57
C LYS A 32 -5.51 10.37 11.07
N LEU A 33 -6.67 9.96 11.58
CA LEU A 33 -7.35 8.74 11.21
C LEU A 33 -8.86 8.98 11.16
N PHE A 34 -9.50 8.71 10.02
CA PHE A 34 -10.96 8.70 9.91
C PHE A 34 -11.42 7.78 8.78
N VAL A 35 -12.69 7.41 8.83
CA VAL A 35 -13.37 6.68 7.76
C VAL A 35 -14.29 7.66 7.05
N ASP A 36 -14.15 7.79 5.74
CA ASP A 36 -14.98 8.68 4.94
C ASP A 36 -16.40 8.14 4.71
N ASN A 37 -17.25 8.92 4.05
CA ASN A 37 -18.64 8.54 3.76
C ASN A 37 -18.77 7.35 2.81
N THR A 38 -17.69 6.96 2.12
CA THR A 38 -17.65 5.76 1.27
C THR A 38 -17.20 4.52 2.04
N GLY A 39 -16.85 4.67 3.32
CA GLY A 39 -16.36 3.60 4.17
C GLY A 39 -14.90 3.26 3.94
N VAL A 40 -14.11 4.16 3.32
CA VAL A 40 -12.66 4.03 3.13
C VAL A 40 -11.93 4.79 4.24
N MET A 41 -10.94 4.14 4.85
CA MET A 41 -10.13 4.73 5.90
C MET A 41 -9.01 5.59 5.30
N GLU A 42 -8.94 6.86 5.71
CA GLU A 42 -7.78 7.73 5.48
C GLU A 42 -6.84 7.62 6.68
N VAL A 43 -5.58 7.28 6.40
CA VAL A 43 -4.51 7.20 7.40
C VAL A 43 -3.46 8.24 7.05
N THR A 44 -3.24 9.21 7.93
CA THR A 44 -2.18 10.21 7.77
C THR A 44 -1.02 9.90 8.69
N VAL A 45 0.19 9.85 8.14
CA VAL A 45 1.45 9.72 8.86
C VAL A 45 2.35 10.88 8.46
N GLY A 46 2.66 11.75 9.43
CA GLY A 46 3.29 13.05 9.15
C GLY A 46 2.38 13.90 8.26
N ASN A 47 2.85 14.22 7.04
CA ASN A 47 2.14 15.04 6.05
C ASN A 47 1.57 14.22 4.88
N LEU A 48 1.67 12.89 4.93
CA LEU A 48 1.23 12.02 3.84
C LEU A 48 0.00 11.22 4.27
N ALA A 49 -1.09 11.35 3.50
CA ALA A 49 -2.32 10.59 3.68
C ALA A 49 -2.38 9.44 2.67
N TYR A 50 -2.85 8.27 3.11
CA TYR A 50 -3.09 7.10 2.28
C TYR A 50 -4.48 6.53 2.52
N ARG A 51 -5.07 5.94 1.48
CA ARG A 51 -6.40 5.32 1.51
C ARG A 51 -6.29 3.83 1.75
N ASN A 52 -7.04 3.32 2.71
CA ASN A 52 -7.12 1.90 2.98
C ASN A 52 -8.57 1.41 2.81
N GLY A 53 -8.83 0.66 1.74
CA GLY A 53 -10.12 0.02 1.51
C GLY A 53 -10.32 -1.31 2.24
N ASN A 54 -9.26 -1.87 2.83
CA ASN A 54 -9.30 -3.18 3.48
C ASN A 54 -9.82 -3.07 4.93
N LYS A 55 -11.14 -3.25 5.10
CA LYS A 55 -11.84 -3.11 6.39
C LYS A 55 -11.33 -4.05 7.49
N ASP A 56 -10.78 -5.21 7.13
CA ASP A 56 -10.25 -6.19 8.09
C ASP A 56 -9.06 -5.64 8.89
N THR A 57 -8.40 -4.61 8.35
CA THR A 57 -7.22 -3.99 8.94
C THR A 57 -7.53 -2.78 9.81
N TYR A 58 -8.79 -2.31 9.81
CA TYR A 58 -9.18 -1.05 10.44
C TYR A 58 -9.01 -1.08 11.95
N SER A 59 -9.36 -2.20 12.60
CA SER A 59 -9.19 -2.37 14.04
C SER A 59 -7.72 -2.29 14.44
N ILE A 60 -6.82 -2.88 13.65
CA ILE A 60 -5.37 -2.87 13.89
C ILE A 60 -4.83 -1.44 13.77
N ILE A 61 -5.16 -0.73 12.69
CA ILE A 61 -4.70 0.66 12.48
C ILE A 61 -5.29 1.60 13.54
N THR A 62 -6.56 1.42 13.90
CA THR A 62 -7.20 2.20 14.97
C THR A 62 -6.50 1.96 16.30
N SER A 63 -6.19 0.70 16.63
CA SER A 63 -5.44 0.38 17.85
C SER A 63 -4.04 0.98 17.85
N ALA A 64 -3.36 1.00 16.70
CA ALA A 64 -2.06 1.63 16.53
C ALA A 64 -2.14 3.16 16.75
N PHE A 65 -3.20 3.81 16.27
CA PHE A 65 -3.45 5.23 16.49
C PHE A 65 -3.68 5.53 17.97
N VAL A 66 -4.58 4.80 18.62
CA VAL A 66 -4.90 4.98 20.06
C VAL A 66 -3.68 4.72 20.94
N ALA A 67 -2.88 3.70 20.62
CA ALA A 67 -1.67 3.36 21.36
C ALA A 67 -0.43 4.18 20.94
N ASN A 68 -0.59 5.17 20.05
CA ASN A 68 0.48 6.02 19.53
C ASN A 68 1.70 5.22 19.01
N LYS A 69 1.42 4.13 18.29
CA LYS A 69 2.42 3.23 17.71
C LYS A 69 2.97 3.76 16.40
N GLN A 70 4.14 3.26 16.02
CA GLN A 70 4.73 3.59 14.74
C GLN A 70 4.11 2.73 13.64
N LEU A 71 3.50 3.39 12.65
CA LEU A 71 2.95 2.77 11.45
C LEU A 71 3.94 2.95 10.31
N TYR A 72 4.13 1.89 9.54
CA TYR A 72 4.89 1.87 8.28
C TYR A 72 3.90 1.61 7.16
N ILE A 73 3.85 2.49 6.16
CA ILE A 73 2.92 2.39 5.04
C ILE A 73 3.71 2.04 3.78
N TYR A 74 3.29 0.98 3.11
CA TYR A 74 3.82 0.52 1.84
C TYR A 74 2.75 0.67 0.75
N ALA A 75 3.14 1.18 -0.41
CA ALA A 75 2.23 1.41 -1.52
C ALA A 75 2.96 1.27 -2.87
N PRO A 76 2.24 1.02 -3.98
CA PRO A 76 2.84 0.90 -5.32
C PRO A 76 3.41 2.25 -5.82
N ASN A 77 2.92 3.36 -5.27
CA ASN A 77 3.48 4.69 -5.47
C ASN A 77 3.34 5.51 -4.17
N CYS A 78 4.28 6.41 -3.91
CA CYS A 78 4.32 7.21 -2.68
C CYS A 78 3.70 8.59 -2.87
N GLN A 79 2.57 8.64 -3.59
CA GLN A 79 1.80 9.87 -3.76
C GLN A 79 0.74 9.98 -2.64
N PRO A 80 0.47 11.20 -2.13
CA PRO A 80 -0.66 11.43 -1.24
C PRO A 80 -1.96 10.92 -1.86
N ASP A 81 -2.89 10.47 -1.00
CA ASP A 81 -4.20 9.92 -1.35
C ASP A 81 -4.18 8.63 -2.17
N SER A 82 -3.00 8.04 -2.42
CA SER A 82 -2.89 6.74 -3.06
C SER A 82 -3.37 5.61 -2.14
N THR A 83 -3.69 4.47 -2.75
CA THR A 83 -4.09 3.26 -2.03
C THR A 83 -2.89 2.68 -1.29
N MET A 84 -3.05 2.47 0.01
CA MET A 84 -2.14 1.69 0.82
C MET A 84 -2.18 0.23 0.38
N GLY A 85 -1.03 -0.30 -0.04
CA GLY A 85 -0.90 -1.70 -0.43
C GLY A 85 -0.76 -2.61 0.80
N SER A 86 0.21 -2.29 1.66
CA SER A 86 0.47 -3.03 2.91
C SER A 86 0.98 -2.12 4.02
N PHE A 87 0.98 -2.61 5.26
CA PHE A 87 1.47 -1.85 6.41
C PHE A 87 2.07 -2.74 7.49
N ALA A 88 2.84 -2.13 8.39
CA ALA A 88 3.31 -2.76 9.62
C ALA A 88 3.16 -1.81 10.80
N VAL A 89 2.93 -2.35 12.01
CA VAL A 89 2.83 -1.59 13.26
C VAL A 89 3.94 -2.04 14.21
N ARG A 90 4.62 -1.10 14.87
CA ARG A 90 5.61 -1.35 15.93
C ARG A 90 5.33 -0.51 17.18
#